data_AF-A0A953EH91-F1
#
_entry.id   AF-A0A953EH91-F1
#
_cell.length_a   1.000
_cell.length_b   1.000
_cell.length_c   1.000
_cell.angle_alpha   90.00
_cell.angle_beta   90.00
_cell.angle_gamma   90.00
#
_symmetry.space_group_name_H-M   'P 1'
#
loop_
_entity.id
_entity.type
_entity.pdbx_description
1 polymer ?
#
loop_
_entity_poly.entity_id
_entity_poly.type
_entity_poly.pdbx_seq_one_letter_code
_entity_poly.pdbx_strand_id
1 'polypeptide(L)'
;NSRRPGFSKRALAAALEEAGIGYEHLRALGTPAEGRAAVRSGHPEVMRRIFAEHMKGTEPQAALAALADRVRREPVCLLCLEADPRHCHRTLVAEAVAAGGGVAITHLHPR
;
A
#
# COMPACT_ATOMS: atom_id res chain seq x y z
N ASN A 1 -8.50 4.84 -10.36
CA ASN A 1 -9.00 5.76 -9.31
C ASN A 1 -9.99 5.03 -8.44
N SER A 2 -9.98 5.28 -7.13
CA SER A 2 -10.98 4.72 -6.21
C SER A 2 -12.38 5.15 -6.62
N ARG A 3 -13.35 4.26 -6.43
CA ARG A 3 -14.78 4.56 -6.61
C ARG A 3 -15.42 5.05 -5.30
N ARG A 4 -14.67 5.07 -4.19
CA ARG A 4 -15.17 5.63 -2.93
C ARG A 4 -15.17 7.16 -3.00
N PRO A 5 -16.27 7.84 -2.62
CA PRO A 5 -16.32 9.29 -2.52
C PRO A 5 -15.16 9.82 -1.66
N GLY A 6 -14.53 10.92 -2.08
CA GLY A 6 -13.36 11.50 -1.40
C GLY A 6 -12.02 10.81 -1.68
N PHE A 7 -12.01 9.56 -2.15
CA PHE A 7 -10.77 8.80 -2.42
C PHE A 7 -10.34 8.80 -3.90
N SER A 8 -10.90 9.71 -4.70
CA SER A 8 -10.35 9.95 -6.04
C SER A 8 -8.92 10.48 -5.90
N LYS A 9 -8.02 10.12 -6.82
CA LYS A 9 -6.61 10.53 -6.74
C LYS A 9 -6.45 12.04 -6.56
N ARG A 10 -7.23 12.83 -7.30
CA ARG A 10 -7.16 14.29 -7.27
C ARG A 10 -7.69 14.87 -5.96
N ALA A 11 -8.88 14.45 -5.54
CA ALA A 11 -9.49 14.95 -4.30
C ALA A 11 -8.64 14.59 -3.07
N LEU A 12 -8.15 13.35 -3.01
CA LEU A 12 -7.28 12.91 -1.91
C LEU A 12 -5.96 13.68 -1.89
N ALA A 13 -5.32 13.86 -3.04
CA ALA A 13 -4.06 14.62 -3.11
C ALA A 13 -4.25 16.07 -2.62
N ALA A 14 -5.31 16.74 -3.07
CA ALA A 14 -5.61 18.11 -2.65
C ALA A 14 -5.86 18.21 -1.13
N ALA A 15 -6.68 17.32 -0.57
CA ALA A 15 -6.96 17.32 0.86
C ALA A 15 -5.70 17.03 1.73
N LEU A 16 -4.82 16.15 1.24
CA LEU A 16 -3.55 15.87 1.92
C LEU A 16 -2.60 17.07 1.84
N GLU A 17 -2.52 17.73 0.69
CA GLU A 17 -1.71 18.93 0.48
C GLU A 17 -2.18 20.09 1.38
N GLU A 18 -3.49 20.33 1.48
CA GLU A 18 -4.07 21.30 2.41
C GLU A 18 -3.72 21.00 3.88
N ALA A 19 -3.55 19.73 4.22
CA ALA A 19 -3.10 19.28 5.55
C ALA A 19 -1.57 19.24 5.71
N GLY A 20 -0.80 19.66 4.71
CA GLY A 20 0.67 19.63 4.74
C GLY A 20 1.27 18.22 4.60
N ILE A 21 0.52 17.26 4.06
CA ILE A 21 0.92 15.87 3.90
C ILE A 21 1.22 15.58 2.43
N GLY A 22 2.44 15.11 2.15
CA GLY A 22 2.83 14.68 0.81
C GLY A 22 2.06 13.42 0.35
N TYR A 23 1.64 13.40 -0.92
CA TYR A 23 0.97 12.24 -1.53
C TYR A 23 1.77 11.68 -2.70
N GLU A 24 2.18 10.42 -2.59
CA GLU A 24 2.81 9.68 -3.68
C GLU A 24 2.01 8.41 -4.01
N HIS A 25 1.90 8.10 -5.31
CA HIS A 25 1.20 6.92 -5.79
C HIS A 25 2.18 5.92 -6.42
N LEU A 26 2.70 5.01 -5.59
CA LEU A 26 3.59 3.92 -5.98
C LEU A 26 2.81 2.77 -6.63
N ARG A 27 2.45 2.93 -7.92
CA ARG A 27 1.61 1.98 -8.67
C ARG A 27 2.17 0.55 -8.67
N ALA A 28 3.48 0.41 -8.74
CA ALA A 28 4.14 -0.89 -8.78
C ALA A 28 3.92 -1.71 -7.49
N LEU A 29 3.60 -1.07 -6.37
CA LEU A 29 3.26 -1.73 -5.10
C LEU A 29 1.76 -2.04 -4.95
N GLY A 30 0.96 -1.83 -6.00
CA GLY A 30 -0.46 -2.12 -6.01
C GLY A 30 -0.78 -3.57 -6.36
N THR A 31 -1.94 -4.07 -5.92
CA THR A 31 -2.40 -5.42 -6.26
C THR A 31 -2.68 -5.57 -7.77
N PRO A 32 -2.12 -6.58 -8.47
CA PRO A 32 -2.41 -6.89 -9.87
C PRO A 32 -3.90 -7.15 -10.18
N ALA A 33 -4.29 -7.14 -11.45
CA ALA A 33 -5.69 -7.23 -11.85
C ALA A 33 -6.35 -8.56 -11.43
N GLU A 34 -5.62 -9.64 -11.61
CA GLU A 34 -5.93 -11.00 -11.21
C GLU A 34 -6.01 -11.14 -9.69
N GLY A 35 -5.10 -10.49 -8.93
CA GLY A 35 -5.18 -10.44 -7.47
C GLY A 35 -6.44 -9.69 -6.99
N ARG A 36 -6.80 -8.58 -7.65
CA ARG A 36 -8.06 -7.87 -7.38
C ARG A 36 -9.28 -8.72 -7.72
N ALA A 37 -9.21 -9.55 -8.76
CA ALA A 37 -10.28 -10.49 -9.11
C ALA A 37 -10.44 -11.58 -8.05
N ALA A 38 -9.35 -12.17 -7.57
CA ALA A 38 -9.37 -13.18 -6.52
C ALA A 38 -10.06 -12.69 -5.25
N VAL A 39 -9.76 -11.47 -4.77
CA VAL A 39 -10.46 -10.88 -3.61
C VAL A 39 -11.95 -10.69 -3.88
N ARG A 40 -12.34 -10.20 -5.08
CA ARG A 40 -13.76 -10.04 -5.44
C ARG A 40 -14.52 -11.37 -5.47
N SER A 41 -13.83 -12.46 -5.80
CA SER A 41 -14.38 -13.81 -5.81
C SER A 41 -14.30 -14.51 -4.45
N GLY A 42 -13.87 -13.83 -3.38
CA GLY A 42 -13.79 -14.41 -2.04
C GLY A 42 -12.55 -15.26 -1.77
N HIS A 43 -11.47 -15.09 -2.54
CA HIS A 43 -10.20 -15.83 -2.43
C HIS A 43 -9.03 -14.93 -2.01
N PRO A 44 -9.01 -14.38 -0.79
CA PRO A 44 -7.94 -13.49 -0.32
C PRO A 44 -6.56 -14.18 -0.25
N GLU A 45 -6.52 -15.48 0.03
CA GLU A 45 -5.30 -16.30 0.03
C GLU A 45 -4.66 -16.42 -1.35
N VAL A 46 -5.48 -16.54 -2.40
CA VAL A 46 -4.99 -16.54 -3.80
C VAL A 46 -4.43 -15.18 -4.15
N MET A 47 -5.08 -14.09 -3.74
CA MET A 47 -4.54 -12.75 -3.92
C MET A 47 -3.17 -12.58 -3.26
N ARG A 48 -2.98 -13.07 -2.03
CA ARG A 48 -1.67 -12.99 -1.34
C ARG A 48 -0.57 -13.69 -2.12
N ARG A 49 -0.84 -14.88 -2.67
CA ARG A 49 0.12 -15.62 -3.51
C ARG A 49 0.49 -14.84 -4.77
N ILE A 50 -0.52 -14.36 -5.49
CA ILE A 50 -0.33 -13.51 -6.69
C ILE A 50 0.51 -12.28 -6.35
N PHE A 51 0.17 -11.59 -5.26
CA PHE A 51 0.87 -10.38 -4.86
C PHE A 51 2.31 -10.67 -4.45
N ALA A 52 2.58 -11.77 -3.75
CA ALA A 52 3.93 -12.18 -3.39
C ALA A 52 4.81 -12.46 -4.62
N GLU A 53 4.27 -13.11 -5.66
CA GLU A 53 4.99 -13.30 -6.92
C GLU A 53 5.21 -11.98 -7.66
N HIS A 54 4.18 -11.12 -7.73
CA HIS A 54 4.29 -9.78 -8.31
C HIS A 54 5.41 -8.97 -7.66
N MET A 55 5.50 -9.01 -6.33
CA MET A 55 6.53 -8.28 -5.57
C MET A 55 7.96 -8.68 -5.91
N LYS A 56 8.21 -9.83 -6.57
CA LYS A 56 9.56 -10.24 -7.02
C LYS A 56 10.01 -9.53 -8.31
N GLY A 57 9.11 -8.84 -9.01
CA GLY A 57 9.42 -8.15 -10.25
C GLY A 57 10.33 -6.93 -10.07
N THR A 58 10.96 -6.48 -11.16
CA THR A 58 11.89 -5.35 -11.16
C THR A 58 11.23 -4.03 -10.72
N GLU A 59 10.06 -3.69 -11.27
CA GLU A 59 9.39 -2.42 -10.92
C GLU A 59 8.91 -2.40 -9.46
N PRO A 60 8.26 -3.46 -8.91
CA PRO A 60 7.90 -3.49 -7.50
C PRO A 60 9.11 -3.43 -6.57
N GLN A 61 10.20 -4.12 -6.89
CA GLN A 61 11.44 -4.05 -6.09
C GLN A 61 12.05 -2.65 -6.08
N ALA A 62 12.10 -1.97 -7.23
CA ALA A 62 12.57 -0.58 -7.29
C ALA A 62 11.68 0.38 -6.48
N ALA A 63 10.35 0.22 -6.57
CA ALA A 63 9.42 1.01 -5.78
C ALA A 63 9.51 0.71 -4.27
N LEU A 64 9.77 -0.54 -3.90
CA LEU A 64 9.97 -0.95 -2.51
C LEU A 64 11.25 -0.33 -1.92
N ALA A 65 12.34 -0.31 -2.68
CA ALA A 65 13.57 0.36 -2.29
C ALA A 65 13.36 1.88 -2.09
N ALA A 66 12.67 2.54 -3.03
CA ALA A 66 12.34 3.96 -2.90
C ALA A 66 11.49 4.24 -1.65
N LEU A 67 10.51 3.38 -1.34
CA LEU A 67 9.70 3.48 -0.13
C LEU A 67 10.55 3.29 1.14
N ALA A 68 11.40 2.25 1.16
CA ALA A 68 12.29 1.98 2.29
C ALA A 68 13.23 3.16 2.56
N ASP A 69 13.73 3.80 1.52
CA ASP A 69 14.55 5.01 1.61
C ASP A 69 13.79 6.19 2.21
N ARG A 70 12.51 6.38 1.85
CA ARG A 70 11.68 7.46 2.41
C ARG A 70 11.37 7.24 3.88
N VAL A 71 11.01 6.02 4.26
CA VAL A 71 10.70 5.67 5.66
C VAL A 71 11.87 5.98 6.62
N ARG A 72 13.12 5.97 6.14
CA ARG A 72 14.29 6.35 6.95
C ARG A 72 14.45 7.86 7.15
N ARG A 73 13.77 8.68 6.35
CA ARG A 73 13.89 10.15 6.36
C ARG A 73 12.68 10.84 6.96
N GLU A 74 11.50 10.24 6.84
CA GLU A 74 10.24 10.85 7.24
C GLU A 74 9.21 9.80 7.68
N PRO A 75 8.23 10.18 8.52
CA PRO A 75 7.07 9.33 8.78
C PRO A 75 6.28 9.08 7.49
N VAL A 76 5.96 7.81 7.21
CA VAL A 76 5.19 7.42 6.03
C VAL A 76 3.95 6.65 6.45
N CYS A 77 2.82 6.98 5.83
CA CYS A 77 1.56 6.25 6.00
C CYS A 77 1.20 5.51 4.71
N LEU A 78 0.93 4.21 4.82
CA LEU A 78 0.36 3.42 3.73
C LEU A 78 -1.18 3.41 3.86
N LEU A 79 -1.88 4.04 2.92
CA LEU A 79 -3.33 4.23 2.99
C LEU A 79 -4.15 3.05 2.41
N CYS A 80 -4.84 2.26 3.24
CA CYS A 80 -5.83 1.23 2.83
C CYS A 80 -7.28 1.76 2.82
N LEU A 81 -8.18 0.98 2.22
CA LEU A 81 -9.64 1.13 2.38
C LEU A 81 -10.28 -0.01 3.19
N GLU A 82 -9.49 -1.04 3.47
CA GLU A 82 -9.78 -2.19 4.29
C GLU A 82 -9.80 -1.78 5.77
N ALA A 83 -10.81 -2.25 6.52
CA ALA A 83 -10.95 -1.92 7.94
C ALA A 83 -9.92 -2.66 8.83
N ASP A 84 -9.49 -3.85 8.40
CA ASP A 84 -8.54 -4.70 9.11
C ASP A 84 -7.25 -4.83 8.27
N PRO A 85 -6.08 -4.42 8.81
CA PRO A 85 -4.80 -4.51 8.10
C PRO A 85 -4.45 -5.94 7.70
N ARG A 86 -4.91 -6.97 8.41
CA ARG A 86 -4.66 -8.39 8.06
C ARG A 86 -5.30 -8.79 6.73
N HIS A 87 -6.26 -8.02 6.25
CA HIS A 87 -6.91 -8.23 4.95
C HIS A 87 -6.36 -7.31 3.85
N CYS A 88 -5.46 -6.38 4.17
CA CYS A 88 -4.90 -5.45 3.20
C CYS A 88 -3.54 -5.90 2.68
N HIS A 89 -3.32 -5.83 1.37
CA HIS A 89 -2.01 -6.11 0.76
C HIS A 89 -0.91 -5.16 1.24
N ARG A 90 -1.27 -3.97 1.75
CA ARG A 90 -0.29 -3.00 2.27
C ARG A 90 0.44 -3.48 3.51
N THR A 91 -0.12 -4.45 4.24
CA THR A 91 0.59 -5.14 5.33
C THR A 91 1.80 -5.90 4.78
N LEU A 92 1.64 -6.60 3.64
CA LEU A 92 2.76 -7.28 2.98
C LEU A 92 3.84 -6.31 2.51
N VAL A 93 3.45 -5.11 2.05
CA VAL A 93 4.39 -4.05 1.68
C VAL A 93 5.12 -3.51 2.91
N ALA A 94 4.41 -3.22 4.00
CA ALA A 94 4.99 -2.73 5.25
C ALA A 94 5.97 -3.73 5.85
N GLU A 95 5.60 -5.02 5.90
CA GLU A 95 6.44 -6.12 6.37
C GLU A 95 7.71 -6.25 5.52
N ALA A 96 7.59 -6.16 4.19
CA ALA A 96 8.73 -6.22 3.29
C ALA A 96 9.72 -5.07 3.53
N VAL A 97 9.23 -3.85 3.79
CA VAL A 97 10.09 -2.71 4.18
C VAL A 97 10.74 -2.94 5.55
N ALA A 98 9.98 -3.40 6.54
CA ALA A 98 10.46 -3.59 7.91
C ALA A 98 11.54 -4.68 8.00
N ALA A 99 11.40 -5.76 7.22
CA ALA A 99 12.38 -6.85 7.15
C ALA A 99 13.78 -6.38 6.71
N GLY A 100 13.87 -5.31 5.91
CA GLY A 100 15.13 -4.77 5.40
C GLY A 100 15.81 -3.71 6.27
N GLY A 101 15.17 -3.22 7.35
CA GLY A 101 15.68 -2.03 8.04
C GLY A 101 15.15 -1.72 9.44
N GLY A 102 14.45 -2.65 10.11
CA GLY A 102 14.06 -2.48 11.52
C GLY A 102 13.02 -1.39 11.78
N VAL A 103 12.16 -1.11 10.78
CA VAL A 103 11.09 -0.10 10.88
C VAL A 103 9.96 -0.63 11.76
N ALA A 104 9.53 0.17 12.74
CA ALA A 104 8.34 -0.14 13.53
C ALA A 104 7.06 0.09 12.71
N ILE A 105 6.20 -0.93 12.65
CA ILE A 105 4.89 -0.85 11.99
C ILE A 105 3.82 -0.53 13.04
N THR A 106 3.06 0.53 12.82
CA THR A 106 1.87 0.85 13.63
C THR A 106 0.64 0.89 12.73
N HIS A 107 -0.39 0.12 13.07
CA HIS A 107 -1.66 0.14 12.36
C HIS A 107 -2.54 1.27 12.92
N LEU A 108 -2.91 2.21 12.06
CA LEU A 108 -3.81 3.30 12.40
C LEU A 108 -5.26 2.87 12.18
N HIS A 109 -6.09 3.06 13.20
CA HIS A 109 -7.53 2.83 13.12
C HIS A 109 -8.25 4.17 13.26
N PRO A 110 -9.32 4.41 12.47
CA PRO A 110 -10.17 5.59 12.68
C PRO A 110 -10.73 5.54 14.10
N ARG A 111 -10.73 6.71 14.76
CA ARG A 111 -11.34 6.89 16.08
C ARG A 111 -12.85 6.98 15.98
#